data_AF-A0A9W8GQ10-F1
#
_entry.id   AF-A0A9W8GQ10-F1
#
_cell.length_a   1.000
_cell.length_b   1.000
_cell.length_c   1.000
_cell.angle_alpha   90.00
_cell.angle_beta   90.00
_cell.angle_gamma   90.00
#
_symmetry.space_group_name_H-M   'P 1'
#
loop_
_entity.id
_entity.type
_entity.pdbx_description
1 polymer ?
#
loop_
_entity_poly.entity_id
_entity_poly.type
_entity_poly.pdbx_seq_one_letter_code
_entity_poly.pdbx_strand_id
1 'polypeptide(L)'
;MSEPGDSRRNSIELIGAKAGTAMPAEMRQALHLRGLVPTSIENFSKQELRAYQQLMSKSTNLEKYQFLAALRCLNVNLFFRLLLNHFRDIVPLIYTPTVGEACLCYSHIYPFLYPFRTSVGLFITLDDTDCIDTVIENYRRSMPEPIDPEIT
;
A
#
# COMPACT_ATOMS: atom_id res chain seq x y z
N MET A 1 7.56 -1.04 30.06
CA MET A 1 8.91 -1.33 29.54
C MET A 1 8.73 -2.01 28.21
N SER A 2 8.71 -1.22 27.13
CA SER A 2 8.55 -1.72 25.76
C SER A 2 9.93 -2.14 25.24
N GLU A 3 10.07 -3.37 24.77
CA GLU A 3 11.37 -3.89 24.32
C GLU A 3 11.91 -3.12 23.10
N PRO A 4 13.22 -2.86 23.02
CA PRO A 4 13.86 -2.17 21.89
C PRO A 4 13.91 -3.00 20.58
N GLY A 5 13.24 -4.15 20.51
CA GLY A 5 13.22 -5.06 19.36
C GLY A 5 12.09 -4.83 18.35
N ASP A 6 11.07 -4.03 18.68
CA ASP A 6 9.84 -3.90 17.87
C ASP A 6 10.03 -2.99 16.64
N SER A 7 10.76 -1.88 16.79
CA SER A 7 10.98 -0.90 15.70
C SER A 7 11.81 -1.45 14.52
N ARG A 8 12.73 -2.40 14.77
CA ARG A 8 13.55 -3.02 13.70
C ARG A 8 12.77 -4.06 12.90
N ARG A 9 11.79 -4.75 13.50
CA ARG A 9 10.93 -5.70 12.79
C ARG A 9 9.97 -4.98 11.83
N ASN A 10 9.37 -3.88 12.28
CA ASN A 10 8.47 -3.08 11.44
C ASN A 10 9.16 -2.48 10.21
N SER A 11 10.41 -2.03 10.34
CA SER A 11 11.18 -1.49 9.21
C SER A 11 11.58 -2.58 8.21
N ILE A 12 11.89 -3.79 8.67
CA ILE A 12 12.18 -4.96 7.83
C ILE A 12 10.95 -5.45 7.06
N GLU A 13 9.78 -5.54 7.71
CA GLU A 13 8.52 -5.90 7.05
C GLU A 13 8.13 -4.85 6.00
N LEU A 14 8.33 -3.57 6.31
CA LEU A 14 8.05 -2.46 5.40
C LEU A 14 8.96 -2.47 4.16
N ILE A 15 10.24 -2.84 4.31
CA ILE A 15 11.18 -2.96 3.19
C ILE A 15 10.85 -4.19 2.32
N GLY A 16 10.52 -5.33 2.95
CA GLY A 16 10.09 -6.54 2.26
C GLY A 16 8.79 -6.34 1.46
N ALA A 17 7.84 -5.59 2.01
CA ALA A 17 6.60 -5.23 1.32
C ALA A 17 6.83 -4.38 0.06
N LYS A 18 7.81 -3.47 0.08
CA LYS A 18 8.09 -2.53 -1.03
C LYS A 18 8.79 -3.15 -2.22
N ALA A 19 9.68 -4.12 -2.01
CA ALA A 19 10.33 -4.83 -3.10
C ALA A 19 9.49 -6.02 -3.60
N GLY A 20 8.70 -6.64 -2.72
CA GLY A 20 7.96 -7.85 -3.02
C GLY A 20 8.87 -8.93 -3.59
N THR A 21 8.52 -9.45 -4.77
CA THR A 21 9.31 -10.47 -5.48
C THR A 21 10.61 -9.96 -6.11
N ALA A 22 10.88 -8.66 -6.11
CA ALA A 22 12.14 -8.09 -6.63
C ALA A 22 13.28 -8.13 -5.61
N MET A 23 13.02 -8.61 -4.39
CA MET A 23 14.02 -8.67 -3.33
C MET A 23 15.14 -9.69 -3.65
N PRO A 24 16.44 -9.31 -3.54
CA PRO A 24 17.57 -10.22 -3.72
C PRO A 24 17.58 -11.40 -2.74
N ALA A 25 18.27 -12.48 -3.12
CA ALA A 25 18.36 -13.69 -2.30
C ALA A 25 19.08 -13.45 -0.97
N GLU A 26 20.16 -12.67 -0.95
CA GLU A 26 20.89 -12.38 0.29
C GLU A 26 20.00 -11.60 1.27
N MET A 27 19.25 -10.62 0.74
CA MET A 27 18.32 -9.83 1.54
C MET A 27 17.19 -10.70 2.12
N ARG A 28 16.60 -11.60 1.33
CA ARG A 28 15.60 -12.56 1.85
C ARG A 28 16.14 -13.41 2.99
N GLN A 29 17.40 -13.83 2.91
CA GLN A 29 18.04 -14.60 3.97
C GLN A 29 18.28 -13.77 5.22
N ALA A 30 18.77 -12.53 5.07
CA ALA A 30 18.96 -11.59 6.17
C ALA A 30 17.64 -11.24 6.89
N LEU A 31 16.52 -11.20 6.16
CA LEU A 31 15.20 -10.93 6.70
C LEU A 31 14.43 -12.19 7.15
N HIS A 32 15.06 -13.37 7.13
CA HIS A 32 14.43 -14.65 7.48
C HIS A 32 13.16 -15.00 6.66
N LEU A 33 13.08 -14.54 5.40
CA LEU A 33 11.92 -14.73 4.51
C LEU A 33 12.02 -15.98 3.63
N ARG A 34 13.05 -16.81 3.83
CA ARG A 34 13.26 -18.03 3.05
C ARG A 34 12.11 -19.03 3.27
N GLY A 35 11.40 -19.37 2.19
CA GLY A 35 10.22 -20.24 2.25
C GLY A 35 8.89 -19.50 2.49
N LEU A 36 8.93 -18.23 2.87
CA LEU A 36 7.74 -17.38 3.06
C LEU A 36 7.39 -16.55 1.81
N VAL A 37 8.35 -16.40 0.89
CA VAL A 37 8.16 -15.74 -0.40
C VAL A 37 8.58 -16.67 -1.55
N PRO A 38 7.97 -16.55 -2.74
CA PRO A 38 8.38 -17.31 -3.92
C PRO A 38 9.88 -17.14 -4.21
N THR A 39 10.55 -18.22 -4.62
CA THR A 39 12.00 -18.23 -4.87
C THR A 39 12.42 -17.34 -6.05
N SER A 40 11.49 -17.00 -6.94
CA SER A 40 11.77 -16.22 -8.15
C SER A 40 12.25 -14.79 -7.85
N ILE A 41 13.40 -14.49 -8.46
CA ILE A 41 14.04 -13.22 -8.81
C ILE A 41 13.28 -12.35 -9.82
N GLU A 42 12.38 -11.43 -9.44
CA GLU A 42 11.66 -10.63 -10.46
C GLU A 42 12.25 -9.25 -10.66
N ASN A 43 12.22 -8.76 -11.90
CA ASN A 43 12.55 -7.36 -12.19
C ASN A 43 11.28 -6.50 -12.11
N PHE A 44 11.47 -5.19 -11.89
CA PHE A 44 10.35 -4.25 -11.76
C PHE A 44 9.43 -4.24 -12.99
N SER A 45 9.98 -4.39 -14.21
CA SER A 45 9.17 -4.42 -15.44
C SER A 45 8.22 -5.63 -15.49
N LYS A 46 8.64 -6.79 -14.98
CA LYS A 46 7.78 -7.99 -14.86
C LYS A 46 6.71 -7.84 -13.79
N GLN A 47 6.98 -7.08 -12.72
CA GLN A 47 5.98 -6.78 -11.69
C GLN A 47 4.93 -5.81 -12.25
N GLU A 48 5.38 -4.77 -12.92
CA GLU A 48 4.55 -3.78 -13.61
C GLU A 48 3.62 -4.43 -14.64
N LEU A 49 4.17 -5.26 -15.53
CA LEU A 49 3.38 -5.96 -16.55
C LEU A 49 2.26 -6.81 -15.93
N ARG A 50 2.54 -7.53 -14.84
CA ARG A 50 1.52 -8.34 -14.15
C ARG A 50 0.50 -7.50 -13.42
N ALA A 51 0.92 -6.42 -12.77
CA ALA A 51 0.00 -5.49 -12.13
C ALA A 51 -0.95 -4.87 -13.17
N TYR A 52 -0.42 -4.48 -14.33
CA TYR A 52 -1.23 -3.96 -15.44
C TYR A 52 -2.20 -5.01 -15.99
N GLN A 53 -1.75 -6.26 -16.20
CA GLN A 53 -2.62 -7.35 -16.65
C GLN A 53 -3.76 -7.63 -15.65
N GLN A 54 -3.47 -7.63 -14.34
CA GLN A 54 -4.50 -7.81 -13.31
C GLN A 54 -5.46 -6.62 -13.22
N LEU A 55 -4.98 -5.41 -13.45
CA LEU A 55 -5.83 -4.21 -13.54
C LEU A 55 -6.79 -4.34 -14.73
N MET A 56 -6.27 -4.73 -15.90
CA MET A 56 -7.06 -4.85 -17.13
C MET A 56 -8.01 -6.04 -17.12
N SER A 57 -7.78 -7.05 -16.28
CA SER A 57 -8.71 -8.17 -16.12
C SER A 57 -9.94 -7.82 -15.26
N LYS A 58 -10.00 -6.64 -14.65
CA LYS A 58 -11.17 -6.18 -13.89
C LYS A 58 -12.26 -5.66 -14.82
N SER A 59 -13.51 -6.02 -14.52
CA SER A 59 -14.65 -5.77 -15.39
C SER A 59 -15.14 -4.33 -15.26
N THR A 60 -15.16 -3.80 -14.04
CA THR A 60 -15.69 -2.45 -13.76
C THR A 60 -14.61 -1.46 -13.37
N ASN A 61 -14.88 -0.16 -13.56
CA ASN A 61 -13.96 0.88 -13.11
C ASN A 61 -13.84 0.92 -11.58
N LEU A 62 -14.91 0.60 -10.85
CA LEU A 62 -14.88 0.50 -9.39
C LEU A 62 -13.97 -0.64 -8.90
N GLU A 63 -13.97 -1.80 -9.56
CA GLU A 63 -13.01 -2.88 -9.27
C GLU A 63 -11.57 -2.49 -9.58
N LYS A 64 -11.35 -1.75 -10.68
CA LYS A 64 -10.03 -1.20 -11.02
C LYS A 64 -9.55 -0.20 -9.97
N TYR A 65 -10.44 0.68 -9.49
CA TYR A 65 -10.15 1.59 -8.40
C TYR A 65 -9.76 0.85 -7.12
N GLN A 66 -10.51 -0.18 -6.73
CA GLN A 66 -10.19 -1.01 -5.56
C GLN A 66 -8.81 -1.67 -5.68
N PHE A 67 -8.49 -2.21 -6.87
CA PHE A 67 -7.18 -2.80 -7.13
C PHE A 67 -6.04 -1.77 -6.97
N LEU A 68 -6.20 -0.58 -7.55
CA LEU A 68 -5.21 0.50 -7.46
C LEU A 68 -5.06 1.04 -6.03
N ALA A 69 -6.16 1.14 -5.29
CA ALA A 69 -6.17 1.55 -3.89
C ALA A 69 -5.40 0.55 -3.01
N ALA A 70 -5.63 -0.75 -3.20
CA ALA A 70 -4.90 -1.81 -2.50
C ALA A 70 -3.41 -1.82 -2.91
N LEU A 71 -3.11 -1.69 -4.21
CA LEU A 71 -1.73 -1.65 -4.72
C LEU A 71 -0.94 -0.49 -4.12
N ARG A 72 -1.54 0.70 -3.98
CA ARG A 72 -0.91 1.86 -3.35
C ARG A 72 -0.50 1.59 -1.90
N CYS A 73 -1.32 0.86 -1.15
CA CYS A 73 -1.03 0.51 0.24
C CYS A 73 0.03 -0.59 0.36
N LEU A 74 -0.02 -1.60 -0.52
CA LEU A 74 0.92 -2.73 -0.50
C LEU A 74 2.30 -2.37 -1.05
N ASN A 75 2.34 -1.65 -2.17
CA ASN A 75 3.57 -1.27 -2.86
C ASN A 75 3.41 0.08 -3.57
N VAL A 76 3.71 1.14 -2.83
CA VAL A 76 3.61 2.53 -3.32
C VAL A 76 4.52 2.80 -4.53
N ASN A 77 5.71 2.18 -4.59
CA ASN A 77 6.64 2.36 -5.70
C ASN A 77 6.10 1.75 -7.00
N LEU A 78 5.55 0.54 -6.91
CA LEU A 78 4.91 -0.12 -8.06
C LEU A 78 3.66 0.64 -8.50
N PHE A 79 2.86 1.16 -7.56
CA PHE A 79 1.72 2.01 -7.88
C PHE A 79 2.14 3.25 -8.69
N PHE A 80 3.12 4.02 -8.23
CA PHE A 80 3.56 5.22 -8.95
C PHE A 80 4.23 4.90 -10.28
N ARG A 81 5.00 3.80 -10.36
CA ARG A 81 5.56 3.33 -11.62
C ARG A 81 4.47 3.01 -12.65
N LEU A 82 3.45 2.27 -12.24
CA LEU A 82 2.32 1.92 -13.08
C LEU A 82 1.55 3.18 -13.53
N LEU A 83 1.29 4.11 -12.59
CA LEU A 83 0.61 5.38 -12.87
C LEU A 83 1.38 6.23 -13.88
N LEU A 84 2.70 6.37 -13.74
CA LEU A 84 3.49 7.20 -14.65
C LEU A 84 3.56 6.60 -16.07
N ASN A 85 3.70 5.28 -16.17
CA ASN A 85 3.81 4.59 -17.46
C ASN A 85 2.47 4.45 -18.19
N HIS A 86 1.36 4.36 -17.45
CA HIS A 86 -0.01 4.21 -17.99
C HIS A 86 -0.93 5.37 -17.59
N PHE A 87 -0.38 6.58 -17.51
CA PHE A 87 -1.05 7.75 -16.93
C PHE A 87 -2.43 8.02 -17.50
N ARG A 88 -2.57 8.02 -18.84
CA ARG A 88 -3.84 8.31 -19.53
C ARG A 88 -4.94 7.30 -19.19
N ASP A 89 -4.58 6.04 -18.98
CA ASP A 89 -5.54 4.97 -18.71
C ASP A 89 -5.91 4.92 -17.21
N ILE A 90 -4.96 5.27 -16.33
CA ILE A 90 -5.12 5.12 -14.88
C ILE A 90 -5.74 6.35 -14.22
N VAL A 91 -5.42 7.56 -14.67
CA VAL A 91 -5.94 8.80 -14.05
C VAL A 91 -7.47 8.83 -13.95
N PRO A 92 -8.24 8.47 -14.99
CA PRO A 92 -9.71 8.44 -14.88
C PRO A 92 -10.24 7.44 -13.85
N LEU A 93 -9.45 6.41 -13.52
CA LEU A 93 -9.81 5.37 -12.55
C LEU A 93 -9.58 5.82 -11.11
N ILE A 94 -8.49 6.56 -10.84
CA ILE A 94 -8.14 7.05 -9.49
C ILE A 94 -8.69 8.46 -9.20
N TYR A 95 -9.17 9.16 -10.22
CA TYR A 95 -9.74 10.49 -10.14
C TYR A 95 -11.12 10.51 -10.80
N THR A 96 -11.54 11.66 -11.31
CA THR A 96 -12.82 11.80 -12.01
C THR A 96 -12.84 10.97 -13.31
N PRO A 97 -13.93 10.23 -13.60
CA PRO A 97 -15.19 10.18 -12.87
C PRO A 97 -15.28 9.11 -11.77
N THR A 98 -14.40 8.10 -11.77
CA THR A 98 -14.54 6.89 -10.94
C THR A 98 -14.43 7.15 -9.44
N VAL A 99 -13.64 8.14 -9.01
CA VAL A 99 -13.57 8.53 -7.60
C VAL A 99 -14.94 8.95 -7.04
N GLY A 100 -15.81 9.56 -7.87
CA GLY A 100 -17.16 9.92 -7.46
C GLY A 100 -18.04 8.70 -7.18
N GLU A 101 -17.96 7.68 -8.05
CA GLU A 101 -18.63 6.39 -7.84
C GLU A 101 -18.10 5.71 -6.57
N ALA A 102 -16.78 5.72 -6.37
CA ALA A 102 -16.16 5.17 -5.16
C ALA A 102 -16.62 5.89 -3.89
N CYS A 103 -16.83 7.22 -3.92
CA CYS A 103 -17.39 7.98 -2.81
C CYS A 103 -18.85 7.58 -2.51
N LEU A 104 -19.69 7.40 -3.54
CA LEU A 104 -21.08 6.95 -3.35
C LEU A 104 -21.17 5.55 -2.74
N CYS A 105 -20.24 4.66 -3.11
CA CYS A 105 -20.20 3.29 -2.62
C CYS A 105 -19.23 3.08 -1.44
N TYR A 106 -18.68 4.15 -0.84
CA TYR A 106 -17.52 4.06 0.05
C TYR A 106 -17.76 3.11 1.23
N SER A 107 -18.92 3.20 1.88
CA SER A 107 -19.30 2.35 3.01
C SER A 107 -19.35 0.86 2.66
N HIS A 108 -19.67 0.51 1.41
CA HIS A 108 -19.73 -0.88 0.95
C HIS A 108 -18.34 -1.44 0.62
N ILE A 109 -17.47 -0.61 0.04
CA ILE A 109 -16.15 -1.06 -0.40
C ILE A 109 -15.11 -0.97 0.73
N TYR A 110 -15.26 -0.05 1.69
CA TYR A 110 -14.25 0.25 2.71
C TYR A 110 -13.74 -0.99 3.47
N PRO A 111 -14.58 -1.93 3.95
CA PRO A 111 -14.10 -3.13 4.66
C PRO A 111 -13.18 -4.05 3.84
N PHE A 112 -13.23 -3.92 2.51
CA PHE A 112 -12.47 -4.75 1.56
C PHE A 112 -11.44 -3.94 0.75
N LEU A 113 -11.39 -2.62 0.94
CA LEU A 113 -10.60 -1.71 0.12
C LEU A 113 -9.10 -1.75 0.46
N TYR A 114 -8.78 -2.01 1.74
CA TYR A 114 -7.41 -1.98 2.24
C TYR A 114 -7.07 -3.26 3.01
N PRO A 115 -5.80 -3.68 3.03
CA PRO A 115 -5.35 -4.79 3.88
C PRO A 115 -5.67 -4.54 5.36
N PHE A 116 -5.86 -5.61 6.13
CA PHE A 116 -6.13 -5.55 7.56
C PHE A 116 -5.12 -4.64 8.29
N ARG A 117 -5.61 -3.77 9.17
CA ARG A 117 -4.82 -2.76 9.92
C ARG A 117 -4.14 -1.67 9.08
N THR A 118 -4.55 -1.46 7.83
CA THR A 118 -4.08 -0.30 7.05
C THR A 118 -4.92 0.94 7.36
N SER A 119 -4.34 1.94 8.00
CA SER A 119 -4.98 3.27 8.15
C SER A 119 -4.71 4.12 6.92
N VAL A 120 -5.77 4.51 6.19
CA VAL A 120 -5.66 5.44 5.06
C VAL A 120 -6.38 6.73 5.44
N GLY A 121 -5.60 7.73 5.88
CA GLY A 121 -6.12 8.98 6.39
C GLY A 121 -6.47 8.92 7.89
N LEU A 122 -7.19 9.95 8.33
CA LEU A 122 -7.59 10.15 9.72
C LEU A 122 -9.08 10.50 9.75
N PHE A 123 -9.85 9.78 10.58
CA PHE A 123 -11.27 10.04 10.79
C PHE A 123 -11.42 10.72 12.14
N ILE A 124 -12.08 11.88 12.16
CA ILE A 124 -12.37 12.65 13.37
C ILE A 124 -13.85 13.00 13.33
N THR A 125 -14.55 12.69 14.41
CA THR A 125 -15.96 12.98 14.63
C THR A 125 -16.13 14.07 15.66
N LEU A 126 -17.36 14.57 15.83
CA LEU A 126 -17.64 15.55 16.89
C LEU A 126 -17.47 14.95 18.30
N ASP A 127 -17.67 13.64 18.44
CA ASP A 127 -17.54 12.92 19.72
C ASP A 127 -16.07 12.79 20.15
N ASP A 128 -15.12 12.99 19.24
CA ASP A 128 -13.69 12.92 19.54
C ASP A 128 -13.13 14.20 20.20
N THR A 129 -13.96 15.24 20.39
CA THR A 129 -13.54 16.58 20.85
C THR A 129 -12.72 16.56 22.14
N ASP A 130 -13.09 15.71 23.11
CA ASP A 130 -12.36 15.58 24.39
C ASP A 130 -11.11 14.68 24.30
N CYS A 131 -10.95 13.93 23.21
CA CYS A 131 -9.86 12.96 23.03
C CYS A 131 -9.05 13.15 21.73
N ILE A 132 -9.14 14.32 21.09
CA ILE A 132 -8.44 14.65 19.83
C ILE A 132 -6.95 14.35 19.92
N ASP A 133 -6.29 14.71 21.03
CA ASP A 133 -4.86 14.45 21.22
C ASP A 133 -4.53 12.96 21.13
N THR A 134 -5.41 12.11 21.68
CA THR A 134 -5.25 10.65 21.61
C THR A 134 -5.45 10.14 20.19
N VAL A 135 -6.44 10.66 19.46
CA VAL A 135 -6.69 10.31 18.04
C VAL A 135 -5.49 10.67 17.17
N ILE A 136 -4.94 11.87 17.34
CA ILE A 136 -3.75 12.33 16.60
C ILE A 136 -2.51 11.49 16.97
N GLU A 137 -2.31 11.19 18.25
CA GLU A 137 -1.19 10.38 18.71
C GLU A 137 -1.27 8.95 18.16
N ASN A 138 -2.47 8.35 18.11
CA ASN A 138 -2.69 7.06 17.48
C ASN A 138 -2.32 7.08 15.98
N TYR A 139 -2.67 8.16 15.28
CA TYR A 139 -2.33 8.35 13.87
C TYR A 139 -0.82 8.52 13.65
N ARG A 140 -0.14 9.29 14.51
CA ARG A 140 1.33 9.44 14.45
C ARG A 140 2.04 8.11 14.62
N ARG A 141 1.60 7.30 15.57
CA ARG A 141 2.17 5.96 15.83
C ARG A 141 1.92 4.97 14.71
N SER A 142 0.86 5.15 13.92
CA SER A 142 0.58 4.27 12.78
C SER A 142 1.38 4.64 11.53
N MET A 143 2.00 5.82 11.48
CA MET A 143 2.85 6.18 10.36
C MET A 143 4.15 5.36 10.36
N PRO A 144 4.55 4.81 9.21
CA PRO A 144 5.89 4.26 9.08
C PRO A 144 6.94 5.37 9.27
N GLU A 145 8.08 5.01 9.86
CA GLU A 145 9.23 5.92 9.99
C GLU A 145 9.61 6.54 8.63
N PRO A 146 9.99 7.83 8.59
CA PRO A 146 10.44 8.48 7.36
C PRO A 146 11.61 7.69 6.76
N ILE A 147 11.50 7.34 5.49
CA ILE A 147 12.60 6.69 4.77
C ILE A 147 13.55 7.77 4.27
N ASP A 148 14.82 7.59 4.59
CA ASP A 148 15.91 8.44 4.12
C ASP A 148 15.90 8.50 2.59
N PRO A 149 15.79 9.70 1.96
CA PRO A 149 15.75 9.84 0.51
C PRO A 149 16.99 9.31 -0.22
N GLU A 150 18.10 9.00 0.47
CA GLU A 150 19.32 8.48 -0.14
C GLU A 150 19.25 6.99 -0.60
N ILE A 151 18.15 6.26 -0.33
CA ILE A 151 18.04 4.81 -0.65
C ILE A 151 17.13 4.52 -1.86
N THR A 152 16.89 5.50 -2.74
CA THR A 152 16.17 5.30 -4.03
C THR A 152 17.14 5.34 -5.20
#